data_AF-A0A832H4E2-F1
#
_entry.id   AF-A0A832H4E2-F1
#
_cell.length_a   1.000
_cell.length_b   1.000
_cell.length_c   1.000
_cell.angle_alpha   90.00
_cell.angle_beta   90.00
_cell.angle_gamma   90.00
#
_symmetry.space_group_name_H-M   'P 1'
#
loop_
_entity.id
_entity.type
_entity.pdbx_description
1 polymer ?
#
loop_
_entity_poly.entity_id
_entity_poly.type
_entity_poly.pdbx_seq_one_letter_code
_entity_poly.pdbx_strand_id
1 'polypeptide(L)'
;MQGTQLELNLQQALADPPTADLKQLWWVLEEVLQPLPEQQQLQIAGEAIAQIVEVVCGRAQQILNGLEYSQHPFTEAPQIEICLSREFLEPFIRQSVSLNLDQLLAPPTSRQREKGIQSVVGECNKEALLLMLDEEQAKQQALAVAHVEAVEDWSTRLREFFMQTDKPALLNELVQDLQMDWVEIWLGLLLGDFKLEQQGEFYDPKTILCGVA
;
A
#
# COMPACT_ATOMS: atom_id res chain seq x y z
N MET A 1 -42.17 16.55 6.13
CA MET A 1 -40.96 17.41 6.08
C MET A 1 -39.67 16.64 6.37
N GLN A 2 -39.69 15.50 7.05
CA GLN A 2 -38.46 14.73 7.36
C GLN A 2 -37.90 13.93 6.17
N GLY A 3 -38.75 13.39 5.28
CA GLY A 3 -38.27 12.68 4.07
C GLY A 3 -37.44 13.56 3.12
N THR A 4 -37.84 14.81 2.92
CA THR A 4 -37.07 15.80 2.15
C THR A 4 -35.74 16.19 2.81
N GLN A 5 -35.65 16.07 4.15
CA GLN A 5 -34.40 16.33 4.87
C GLN A 5 -33.42 15.16 4.73
N LEU A 6 -33.93 13.92 4.73
CA LEU A 6 -33.11 12.72 4.49
C LEU A 6 -32.49 12.74 3.10
N GLU A 7 -33.27 13.02 2.06
CA GLU A 7 -32.78 13.12 0.68
C GLU A 7 -31.70 14.19 0.53
N LEU A 8 -31.90 15.38 1.13
CA LEU A 8 -30.92 16.45 1.10
C LEU A 8 -29.62 16.06 1.82
N ASN A 9 -29.73 15.43 2.99
CA ASN A 9 -28.56 14.99 3.76
C ASN A 9 -27.79 13.89 3.01
N LEU A 10 -28.47 12.96 2.33
CA LEU A 10 -27.84 11.92 1.52
C LEU A 10 -27.16 12.50 0.28
N GLN A 11 -27.78 13.46 -0.41
CA GLN A 11 -27.15 14.14 -1.55
C GLN A 11 -25.88 14.90 -1.14
N GLN A 12 -25.92 15.60 0.00
CA GLN A 12 -24.74 16.27 0.54
C GLN A 12 -23.64 15.28 0.94
N ALA A 13 -24.01 14.16 1.56
CA ALA A 13 -23.08 13.11 1.93
C ALA A 13 -22.44 12.40 0.73
N LEU A 14 -23.17 12.26 -0.38
CA LEU A 14 -22.62 11.72 -1.63
C LEU A 14 -21.67 12.71 -2.32
N ALA A 15 -21.93 14.02 -2.20
CA ALA A 15 -21.08 15.06 -2.75
C ALA A 15 -19.75 15.21 -1.99
N ASP A 16 -19.78 15.04 -0.66
CA ASP A 16 -18.59 15.06 0.19
C ASP A 16 -18.60 13.90 1.21
N PRO A 17 -18.25 12.67 0.78
CA PRO A 17 -18.25 11.48 1.62
C PRO A 17 -17.45 11.53 2.93
N PRO A 18 -16.28 12.19 3.02
CA PRO A 18 -15.46 12.16 4.23
C PRO A 18 -16.01 13.00 5.37
N THR A 19 -16.82 14.02 5.09
CA THR A 19 -17.43 14.88 6.12
C THR A 19 -18.81 14.38 6.57
N ALA A 20 -19.35 13.36 5.90
CA ALA A 20 -20.66 12.80 6.20
C ALA A 20 -20.71 12.10 7.58
N ASP A 21 -21.70 12.48 8.40
CA ASP A 21 -22.04 11.80 9.65
C ASP A 21 -23.05 10.67 9.40
N LEU A 22 -22.52 9.45 9.27
CA LEU A 22 -23.30 8.24 9.01
C LEU A 22 -24.27 7.91 10.17
N LYS A 23 -23.95 8.27 11.41
CA LYS A 23 -24.85 8.01 12.56
C LYS A 23 -26.07 8.92 12.49
N GLN A 24 -25.85 10.18 12.13
CA GLN A 24 -26.95 11.13 11.93
C GLN A 24 -27.85 10.70 10.76
N LEU A 25 -27.26 10.26 9.65
CA LEU A 25 -28.02 9.73 8.50
C LEU A 25 -28.87 8.52 8.88
N TRP A 26 -28.31 7.59 9.65
CA TRP A 26 -29.03 6.42 10.13
C TRP A 26 -30.20 6.77 11.05
N TRP A 27 -29.99 7.72 11.96
CA TRP A 27 -31.03 8.14 12.90
C TRP A 27 -32.21 8.84 12.20
N VAL A 28 -31.91 9.73 11.24
CA VAL A 28 -32.94 10.39 10.43
C VAL A 28 -33.70 9.38 9.56
N LEU A 29 -33.01 8.35 9.03
CA LEU A 29 -33.66 7.26 8.29
C LEU A 29 -34.65 6.50 9.18
N GLU A 30 -34.25 6.08 10.39
CA GLU A 30 -35.14 5.38 11.32
C GLU A 30 -36.38 6.22 11.68
N GLU A 31 -36.21 7.54 11.87
CA GLU A 31 -37.30 8.46 12.16
C GLU A 31 -38.29 8.58 10.98
N VAL A 32 -37.78 8.64 9.75
CA VAL A 32 -38.59 8.68 8.53
C VAL A 32 -39.34 7.37 8.30
N LEU A 33 -38.75 6.24 8.69
CA LEU A 33 -39.35 4.91 8.50
C LEU A 33 -40.46 4.60 9.50
N GLN A 34 -40.37 5.02 10.77
CA GLN A 34 -41.35 4.69 11.81
C GLN A 34 -42.84 4.89 11.44
N PRO A 35 -43.27 6.00 10.81
CA PRO A 35 -44.68 6.23 10.52
C PRO A 35 -45.20 5.53 9.26
N LEU A 36 -44.34 4.87 8.48
CA LEU A 36 -44.70 4.28 7.18
C LEU A 36 -45.23 2.85 7.30
N PRO A 37 -46.07 2.38 6.37
CA PRO A 37 -46.46 0.97 6.28
C PRO A 37 -45.28 0.08 5.86
N GLU A 38 -45.25 -1.18 6.34
CA GLU A 38 -44.12 -2.12 6.17
C GLU A 38 -43.56 -2.19 4.73
N GLN A 39 -44.43 -2.22 3.73
CA GLN A 39 -44.02 -2.34 2.33
C GLN A 39 -43.25 -1.11 1.84
N GLN A 40 -43.65 0.09 2.30
CA GLN A 40 -42.96 1.34 1.97
C GLN A 40 -41.71 1.52 2.84
N GLN A 41 -41.72 1.03 4.08
CA GLN A 41 -40.53 1.00 4.93
C GLN A 41 -39.41 0.19 4.27
N LEU A 42 -39.68 -1.01 3.79
CA LEU A 42 -38.68 -1.85 3.13
C LEU A 42 -38.12 -1.20 1.86
N GLN A 43 -38.96 -0.57 1.06
CA GLN A 43 -38.54 0.08 -0.18
C GLN A 43 -37.64 1.29 0.10
N ILE A 44 -38.08 2.21 0.98
CA ILE A 44 -37.34 3.44 1.31
C ILE A 44 -36.07 3.10 2.10
N ALA A 45 -36.13 2.14 3.02
CA ALA A 45 -34.95 1.68 3.74
C ALA A 45 -33.93 1.07 2.78
N GLY A 46 -34.35 0.20 1.86
CA GLY A 46 -33.44 -0.41 0.88
C GLY A 46 -32.72 0.61 0.02
N GLU A 47 -33.45 1.61 -0.48
CA GLU A 47 -32.87 2.69 -1.29
C GLU A 47 -31.94 3.59 -0.49
N ALA A 48 -32.34 4.00 0.72
CA ALA A 48 -31.50 4.83 1.58
C ALA A 48 -30.24 4.09 2.05
N ILE A 49 -30.34 2.80 2.39
CA ILE A 49 -29.18 1.98 2.77
C ILE A 49 -28.22 1.85 1.59
N ALA A 50 -28.71 1.64 0.37
CA ALA A 50 -27.86 1.59 -0.81
C ALA A 50 -27.06 2.89 -0.99
N GLN A 51 -27.70 4.05 -0.82
CA GLN A 51 -27.04 5.36 -0.87
C GLN A 51 -26.02 5.54 0.27
N ILE A 52 -26.33 5.11 1.49
CA ILE A 52 -25.38 5.15 2.62
C ILE A 52 -24.15 4.29 2.33
N VAL A 53 -24.34 3.10 1.73
CA VAL A 53 -23.23 2.24 1.32
C VAL A 53 -22.37 2.92 0.27
N GLU A 54 -22.97 3.62 -0.70
CA GLU A 54 -22.23 4.38 -1.71
C GLU A 54 -21.37 5.50 -1.09
N VAL A 55 -21.90 6.21 -0.09
CA VAL A 55 -21.12 7.19 0.70
C VAL A 55 -19.92 6.52 1.38
N VAL A 56 -20.12 5.36 2.01
CA VAL A 56 -19.04 4.62 2.68
C VAL A 56 -17.98 4.17 1.67
N CYS A 57 -18.38 3.66 0.51
CA CYS A 57 -17.48 3.27 -0.56
C CYS A 57 -16.68 4.47 -1.09
N GLY A 58 -17.34 5.60 -1.36
CA GLY A 58 -16.68 6.83 -1.79
C GLY A 58 -15.66 7.33 -0.76
N ARG A 59 -16.00 7.27 0.53
CA ARG A 59 -15.09 7.61 1.62
C ARG A 59 -13.87 6.69 1.66
N ALA A 60 -14.07 5.39 1.54
CA ALA A 60 -12.96 4.42 1.51
C ALA A 60 -12.03 4.65 0.31
N GLN A 61 -12.59 4.91 -0.87
CA GLN A 61 -11.80 5.22 -2.07
C GLN A 61 -10.97 6.50 -1.90
N GLN A 62 -11.54 7.57 -1.34
CA GLN A 62 -10.79 8.80 -1.10
C GLN A 62 -9.67 8.62 -0.07
N ILE A 63 -9.89 7.80 0.97
CA ILE A 63 -8.85 7.45 1.94
C ILE A 63 -7.72 6.67 1.25
N LEU A 64 -8.06 5.65 0.45
CA LEU A 64 -7.07 4.84 -0.28
C LEU A 64 -6.27 5.70 -1.26
N ASN A 65 -6.93 6.55 -2.05
CA ASN A 65 -6.28 7.48 -2.95
C ASN A 65 -5.36 8.44 -2.17
N GLY A 66 -5.82 9.00 -1.05
CA GLY A 66 -5.01 9.87 -0.19
C GLY A 66 -3.74 9.20 0.34
N LEU A 67 -3.82 7.91 0.68
CA LEU A 67 -2.66 7.11 1.08
C LEU A 67 -1.69 6.90 -0.08
N GLU A 68 -2.18 6.62 -1.29
CA GLU A 68 -1.34 6.49 -2.50
C GLU A 68 -0.59 7.80 -2.80
N TYR A 69 -1.25 8.96 -2.70
CA TYR A 69 -0.60 10.27 -2.91
C TYR A 69 0.42 10.63 -1.82
N SER A 70 0.22 10.18 -0.58
CA SER A 70 1.15 10.45 0.54
C SER A 70 2.51 9.74 0.41
N GLN A 71 2.63 8.76 -0.51
CA GLN A 71 3.88 8.08 -0.83
C GLN A 71 4.74 8.87 -1.82
N HIS A 72 4.23 9.97 -2.40
CA HIS A 72 4.98 10.84 -3.31
C HIS A 72 5.59 12.03 -2.55
N PRO A 73 6.93 12.18 -2.49
CA PRO A 73 7.62 13.19 -1.67
C PRO A 73 7.35 14.66 -2.03
N PHE A 74 6.62 14.94 -3.10
CA PHE A 74 6.54 16.27 -3.73
C PHE A 74 5.12 16.82 -3.93
N THR A 75 4.10 16.18 -3.37
CA THR A 75 2.72 16.66 -3.54
C THR A 75 2.24 17.31 -2.25
N GLU A 76 1.96 18.62 -2.29
CA GLU A 76 1.13 19.32 -1.30
C GLU A 76 -0.33 18.83 -1.40
N ALA A 77 -0.53 17.52 -1.25
CA ALA A 77 -1.86 16.95 -1.19
C ALA A 77 -2.55 17.48 0.07
N PRO A 78 -3.86 17.77 0.02
CA PRO A 78 -4.60 18.06 1.24
C PRO A 78 -4.33 16.91 2.19
N GLN A 79 -3.82 17.24 3.37
CA GLN A 79 -3.68 16.28 4.46
C GLN A 79 -5.10 15.88 4.82
N ILE A 80 -5.65 14.91 4.10
CA ILE A 80 -6.85 14.20 4.50
C ILE A 80 -6.42 13.54 5.80
N GLU A 81 -6.77 14.18 6.91
CA GLU A 81 -6.54 13.63 8.23
C GLU A 81 -7.26 12.28 8.20
N ILE A 82 -6.48 11.22 8.19
CA ILE A 82 -6.98 9.85 8.10
C ILE A 82 -7.80 9.64 9.37
N CYS A 83 -9.12 9.85 9.29
CA CYS A 83 -10.07 9.68 10.39
C CYS A 83 -10.30 8.17 10.66
N LEU A 84 -9.23 7.40 10.76
CA LEU A 84 -9.28 6.10 11.39
C LEU A 84 -9.26 6.39 12.88
N SER A 85 -10.46 6.44 13.47
CA SER A 85 -10.59 6.70 14.89
C SER A 85 -9.83 5.63 15.67
N ARG A 86 -9.30 5.99 16.85
CA ARG A 86 -8.54 5.06 17.68
C ARG A 86 -9.35 3.80 17.98
N GLU A 87 -10.67 3.93 18.16
CA GLU A 87 -11.57 2.81 18.41
C GLU A 87 -11.67 1.85 17.20
N PHE A 88 -11.58 2.37 15.98
CA PHE A 88 -11.56 1.52 14.77
C PHE A 88 -10.25 0.71 14.66
N LEU A 89 -9.12 1.31 15.06
CA LEU A 89 -7.80 0.69 14.94
C LEU A 89 -7.46 -0.23 16.12
N GLU A 90 -8.13 -0.11 17.26
CA GLU A 90 -7.92 -0.94 18.45
C GLU A 90 -7.88 -2.46 18.21
N PRO A 91 -8.71 -3.06 17.34
CA PRO A 91 -8.65 -4.50 17.05
C PRO A 91 -7.45 -4.90 16.17
N PHE A 92 -6.93 -3.96 15.39
CA PHE A 92 -5.91 -4.19 14.35
C PHE A 92 -4.50 -3.82 14.82
N ILE A 93 -4.38 -2.92 15.79
CA ILE A 93 -3.12 -2.63 16.44
C ILE A 93 -2.81 -3.80 17.38
N ARG A 94 -1.83 -4.64 17.01
CA ARG A 94 -1.19 -5.53 17.99
C ARG A 94 -0.75 -4.65 19.17
N GLN A 95 -1.34 -4.88 20.34
CA GLN A 95 -0.92 -4.24 21.59
C GLN A 95 0.61 -4.28 21.65
N SER A 96 1.20 -3.09 21.53
CA SER A 96 2.62 -2.76 21.59
C SER A 96 3.57 -3.94 21.85
N VAL A 97 4.45 -4.25 20.90
CA VAL A 97 5.72 -4.90 21.24
C VAL A 97 6.56 -3.81 21.91
N SER A 98 6.63 -3.82 23.24
CA SER A 98 7.53 -2.94 23.98
C SER A 98 8.96 -3.42 23.75
N LEU A 99 9.65 -2.79 22.80
CA LEU A 99 11.05 -3.07 22.53
C LEU A 99 11.89 -2.18 23.44
N ASN A 100 12.60 -2.79 24.38
CA ASN A 100 13.43 -2.05 25.32
C ASN A 100 14.71 -1.60 24.60
N LEU A 101 14.75 -0.33 24.20
CA LEU A 101 15.83 0.24 23.40
C LEU A 101 17.19 0.17 24.12
N ASP A 102 17.20 0.05 25.45
CA ASP A 102 18.42 -0.14 26.24
C ASP A 102 19.13 -1.46 25.92
N GLN A 103 18.41 -2.47 25.39
CA GLN A 103 18.99 -3.75 24.95
C GLN A 103 19.61 -3.68 23.56
N LEU A 104 19.27 -2.64 22.78
CA LEU A 104 19.81 -2.43 21.43
C LEU A 104 20.96 -1.43 21.38
N LEU A 105 21.19 -0.69 22.47
CA LEU A 105 22.26 0.28 22.56
C LEU A 105 23.50 -0.37 23.20
N ALA A 106 24.58 -0.49 22.44
CA ALA A 106 25.89 -0.72 23.03
C ALA A 106 26.24 0.45 23.96
N PRO A 107 26.86 0.22 25.14
CA PRO A 107 27.16 1.27 26.09
C PRO A 107 28.01 2.36 25.42
N PRO A 108 27.65 3.65 25.57
CA PRO A 108 28.39 4.73 24.93
C PRO A 108 29.82 4.73 25.45
N THR A 109 30.79 4.50 24.57
CA THR A 109 32.20 4.78 24.87
C THR A 109 32.31 6.26 25.22
N SER A 110 32.64 6.54 26.49
CA SER A 110 32.84 7.88 27.03
C SER A 110 33.83 8.66 26.17
N ARG A 111 33.32 9.53 25.30
CA ARG A 111 34.09 10.64 24.75
C ARG A 111 33.87 11.82 25.69
N GLN A 112 34.95 12.30 26.29
CA GLN A 112 34.96 13.51 27.11
C GLN A 112 34.33 14.66 26.30
N ARG A 113 33.20 15.19 26.79
CA ARG A 113 32.60 16.41 26.26
C ARG A 113 33.40 17.61 26.75
N GLU A 114 34.03 18.32 25.82
CA GLU A 114 34.44 19.71 26.06
C GLU A 114 33.19 20.60 26.14
N LYS A 115 33.22 21.53 27.09
CA LYS A 115 32.11 22.43 27.41
C LYS A 115 32.01 23.57 26.39
N GLY A 116 30.82 23.71 25.81
CA GLY A 116 30.23 24.98 25.37
C GLY A 116 30.75 25.54 24.05
N ILE A 117 29.84 26.01 23.19
CA ILE A 117 29.79 27.36 22.60
C ILE A 117 28.50 27.47 21.78
N GLN A 118 28.01 28.70 21.73
CA GLN A 118 26.81 29.25 21.12
C GLN A 118 26.66 28.94 19.61
N SER A 119 25.41 28.95 19.13
CA SER A 119 24.97 29.21 17.74
C SER A 119 26.06 29.09 16.66
N VAL A 120 26.22 27.90 16.08
CA VAL A 120 27.13 27.65 14.96
C VAL A 120 26.45 28.07 13.65
N VAL A 121 26.57 29.35 13.29
CA VAL A 121 26.66 29.71 11.86
C VAL A 121 28.15 29.61 11.53
N GLY A 122 28.59 28.40 11.19
CA GLY A 122 29.93 28.13 10.71
C GLY A 122 29.98 28.26 9.20
N GLU A 123 31.08 28.77 8.66
CA GLU A 123 31.36 28.74 7.22
C GLU A 123 31.27 27.28 6.74
N CYS A 124 30.22 26.97 5.98
CA CYS A 124 30.09 25.66 5.35
C CYS A 124 31.19 25.53 4.30
N ASN A 125 32.12 24.60 4.50
CA ASN A 125 33.10 24.27 3.49
C ASN A 125 32.36 23.73 2.26
N LYS A 126 32.47 24.44 1.14
CA LYS A 126 31.78 24.13 -0.12
C LYS A 126 32.10 22.72 -0.61
N GLU A 127 33.29 22.21 -0.30
CA GLU A 127 33.73 20.85 -0.65
C GLU A 127 32.93 19.78 0.11
N ALA A 128 32.58 20.04 1.38
CA ALA A 128 31.75 19.12 2.16
C ALA A 128 30.30 19.10 1.68
N LEU A 129 29.78 20.24 1.22
CA LEU A 129 28.45 20.31 0.58
C LEU A 129 28.42 19.60 -0.78
N LEU A 130 29.51 19.67 -1.55
CA LEU A 130 29.63 18.95 -2.82
C LEU A 130 29.68 17.43 -2.60
N LEU A 131 30.39 16.96 -1.57
CA LEU A 131 30.39 15.54 -1.18
C LEU A 131 28.99 15.05 -0.77
N MET A 132 28.24 15.84 0.01
CA MET A 132 26.85 15.47 0.37
C MET A 132 25.92 15.46 -0.85
N LEU A 133 26.13 16.35 -1.82
CA LEU A 133 25.36 16.37 -3.06
C LEU A 133 25.65 15.14 -3.94
N ASP A 134 26.91 14.71 -4.00
CA ASP A 134 27.30 13.48 -4.70
C ASP A 134 26.72 12.23 -4.03
N GLU A 135 26.66 12.18 -2.69
CA GLU A 135 25.99 11.11 -1.94
C GLU A 135 24.47 11.08 -2.20
N GLU A 136 23.83 12.25 -2.30
CA GLU A 136 22.41 12.37 -2.58
C GLU A 136 22.07 11.97 -4.03
N GLN A 137 22.95 12.31 -4.98
CA GLN A 137 22.85 11.85 -6.38
C GLN A 137 23.07 10.33 -6.50
N ALA A 138 24.02 9.76 -5.76
CA ALA A 138 24.24 8.32 -5.71
C ALA A 138 23.01 7.59 -5.12
N LYS A 139 22.35 8.18 -4.10
CA LYS A 139 21.12 7.64 -3.52
C LYS A 139 19.94 7.73 -4.50
N GLN A 140 19.82 8.82 -5.25
CA GLN A 140 18.82 8.95 -6.31
C GLN A 140 19.06 7.99 -7.46
N GLN A 141 20.32 7.74 -7.83
CA GLN A 141 20.68 6.71 -8.81
C GLN A 141 20.38 5.30 -8.31
N ALA A 142 20.65 4.99 -7.03
CA ALA A 142 20.29 3.71 -6.44
C ALA A 142 18.76 3.51 -6.38
N LEU A 143 18.00 4.57 -6.08
CA LEU A 143 16.53 4.56 -6.14
C LEU A 143 16.00 4.40 -7.58
N ALA A 144 16.67 5.00 -8.56
CA ALA A 144 16.33 4.83 -9.97
C ALA A 144 16.59 3.40 -10.46
N VAL A 145 17.66 2.75 -10.00
CA VAL A 145 17.95 1.33 -10.30
C VAL A 145 16.92 0.40 -9.66
N ALA A 146 16.38 0.74 -8.49
CA ALA A 146 15.31 -0.04 -7.84
C ALA A 146 13.97 0.01 -8.59
N HIS A 147 13.72 1.03 -9.41
CA HIS A 147 12.50 1.16 -10.21
C HIS A 147 12.60 0.61 -11.64
N VAL A 148 13.76 0.10 -12.04
CA VAL A 148 13.97 -0.55 -13.34
C VAL A 148 14.18 -2.04 -13.09
N GLU A 149 13.18 -2.70 -12.52
CA GLU A 149 13.12 -4.16 -12.61
C GLU A 149 12.85 -4.51 -14.07
N ALA A 150 13.84 -5.11 -14.74
CA ALA A 150 13.77 -5.50 -16.14
C ALA A 150 12.90 -6.75 -16.36
N VAL A 151 11.68 -6.74 -15.79
CA VAL A 151 10.74 -7.88 -15.81
C VAL A 151 10.37 -8.29 -17.24
N GLU A 152 10.25 -7.33 -18.15
CA GLU A 152 10.00 -7.60 -19.57
C GLU A 152 11.16 -8.34 -20.23
N ASP A 153 12.41 -8.01 -19.88
CA ASP A 153 13.60 -8.69 -20.39
C ASP A 153 13.68 -10.13 -19.86
N TRP A 154 13.37 -10.34 -18.57
CA TRP A 154 13.36 -11.67 -17.95
C TRP A 154 12.29 -12.58 -18.55
N SER A 155 11.06 -12.08 -18.70
CA SER A 155 9.96 -12.83 -19.31
C SER A 155 10.20 -13.13 -20.79
N THR A 156 10.84 -12.22 -21.53
CA THR A 156 11.22 -12.45 -22.94
C THR A 156 12.27 -13.56 -23.06
N ARG A 157 13.31 -13.56 -22.23
CA ARG A 157 14.33 -14.64 -22.21
C ARG A 157 13.74 -16.00 -21.85
N LEU A 158 12.84 -16.04 -20.86
CA LEU A 158 12.14 -17.27 -20.50
C LEU A 158 11.28 -17.79 -21.66
N ARG A 159 10.59 -16.89 -22.38
CA ARG A 159 9.78 -17.26 -23.55
C ARG A 159 10.64 -17.82 -24.68
N GLU A 160 11.78 -17.20 -24.97
CA GLU A 160 12.74 -17.70 -25.96
C GLU A 160 13.26 -19.08 -25.59
N PHE A 161 13.55 -19.33 -24.31
CA PHE A 161 13.98 -20.64 -23.83
C PHE A 161 12.91 -21.71 -24.03
N PHE A 162 11.66 -21.42 -23.66
CA PHE A 162 10.58 -22.38 -23.86
C PHE A 162 10.22 -22.61 -25.33
N MET A 163 10.35 -21.58 -26.19
CA MET A 163 10.18 -21.73 -27.64
C MET A 163 11.21 -22.67 -28.27
N GLN A 164 12.42 -22.75 -27.71
CA GLN A 164 13.48 -23.63 -28.20
C GLN A 164 13.35 -25.08 -27.70
N THR A 165 12.83 -25.26 -26.48
CA THR A 165 12.83 -26.56 -25.80
C THR A 165 11.51 -27.33 -25.96
N ASP A 166 10.41 -26.65 -26.32
CA ASP A 166 9.05 -27.19 -26.59
C ASP A 166 8.53 -28.18 -25.52
N LYS A 167 9.08 -28.11 -24.31
CA LYS A 167 8.78 -29.00 -23.20
C LYS A 167 8.74 -28.20 -21.90
N PRO A 168 7.88 -28.60 -20.95
CA PRO A 168 7.92 -28.04 -19.60
C PRO A 168 9.25 -28.39 -18.94
N ALA A 169 9.84 -27.42 -18.24
CA ALA A 169 11.11 -27.53 -17.55
C ALA A 169 10.93 -27.36 -16.04
N LEU A 170 11.77 -27.99 -15.24
CA LEU A 170 11.77 -27.76 -13.80
C LEU A 170 12.40 -26.40 -13.50
N LEU A 171 11.94 -25.75 -12.43
CA LEU A 171 12.48 -24.44 -12.03
C LEU A 171 14.00 -24.47 -11.77
N ASN A 172 14.52 -25.55 -11.21
CA ASN A 172 15.95 -25.73 -11.01
C ASN A 172 16.74 -25.89 -12.33
N GLU A 173 16.13 -26.49 -13.35
CA GLU A 173 16.75 -26.64 -14.67
C GLU A 173 16.84 -25.27 -15.35
N LEU A 174 15.79 -24.44 -15.24
CA LEU A 174 15.80 -23.07 -15.74
C LEU A 174 16.92 -22.22 -15.12
N VAL A 175 17.17 -22.36 -13.82
CA VAL A 175 18.23 -21.61 -13.12
C VAL A 175 19.61 -22.06 -13.57
N GLN A 176 19.79 -23.34 -13.86
CA GLN A 176 21.05 -23.87 -14.37
C GLN A 176 21.28 -23.47 -15.84
N ASP A 177 20.24 -23.51 -16.67
CA ASP A 177 20.35 -23.31 -18.11
C ASP A 177 20.39 -21.83 -18.50
N LEU A 178 19.59 -20.96 -17.85
CA LEU A 178 19.59 -19.53 -18.15
C LEU A 178 20.70 -18.74 -17.42
N GLN A 179 21.35 -19.33 -16.41
CA GLN A 179 22.33 -18.65 -15.54
C GLN A 179 21.84 -17.31 -14.98
N MET A 180 20.53 -17.17 -14.77
CA MET A 180 19.92 -15.98 -14.15
C MET A 180 19.72 -16.20 -12.66
N ASP A 181 19.57 -15.10 -11.91
CA ASP A 181 19.29 -15.20 -10.49
C ASP A 181 17.91 -15.84 -10.26
N TRP A 182 17.81 -16.64 -9.20
CA TRP A 182 16.56 -17.34 -8.84
C TRP A 182 15.36 -16.38 -8.76
N VAL A 183 15.59 -15.17 -8.25
CA VAL A 183 14.57 -14.14 -8.10
C VAL A 183 14.10 -13.62 -9.46
N GLU A 184 15.01 -13.41 -10.42
CA GLU A 184 14.67 -12.93 -11.76
C GLU A 184 13.82 -13.95 -12.53
N ILE A 185 14.19 -15.24 -12.42
CA ILE A 185 13.44 -16.34 -13.03
C ILE A 185 12.05 -16.44 -12.40
N TRP A 186 11.97 -16.39 -11.08
CA TRP A 186 10.70 -16.50 -10.36
C TRP A 186 9.76 -15.33 -10.68
N LEU A 187 10.27 -14.10 -10.70
CA LEU A 187 9.49 -12.91 -11.06
C LEU A 187 9.08 -12.94 -12.54
N GLY A 188 9.98 -13.31 -13.44
CA GLY A 188 9.68 -13.46 -14.86
C GLY A 188 8.64 -14.53 -15.16
N LEU A 189 8.62 -15.63 -14.39
CA LEU A 189 7.61 -16.68 -14.51
C LEU A 189 6.24 -16.24 -13.99
N LEU A 190 6.19 -15.57 -12.84
CA LEU A 190 4.94 -15.09 -12.23
C LEU A 190 4.28 -13.97 -13.04
N LEU A 191 5.09 -13.11 -13.66
CA LEU A 191 4.62 -11.93 -14.40
C LEU A 191 4.51 -12.19 -15.91
N GLY A 192 5.01 -13.33 -16.40
CA GLY A 192 5.18 -13.64 -17.83
C GLY A 192 4.20 -14.66 -18.42
N ASP A 193 2.93 -14.72 -17.99
CA ASP A 193 1.90 -15.61 -18.57
C ASP A 193 2.30 -17.10 -18.72
N PHE A 194 3.13 -17.63 -17.82
CA PHE A 194 3.54 -19.04 -17.81
C PHE A 194 2.63 -19.89 -16.91
N LYS A 195 2.48 -21.18 -17.24
CA LYS A 195 1.81 -22.17 -16.38
C LYS A 195 2.82 -22.75 -15.40
N LEU A 196 2.49 -22.63 -14.11
CA LEU A 196 3.25 -23.19 -13.00
C LEU A 196 2.44 -24.34 -12.38
N GLU A 197 2.97 -25.56 -12.44
CA GLU A 197 2.38 -26.74 -11.83
C GLU A 197 3.29 -27.26 -10.72
N GLN A 198 2.80 -27.24 -9.48
CA GLN A 198 3.50 -27.83 -8.34
C GLN A 198 3.05 -29.29 -8.17
N GLN A 199 3.97 -30.24 -8.37
CA GLN A 199 3.68 -31.69 -8.30
C GLN A 199 4.10 -32.35 -6.97
N GLY A 200 4.45 -31.57 -5.93
CA GLY A 200 4.93 -32.10 -4.65
C GLY A 200 4.73 -31.16 -3.45
N GLU A 201 5.58 -31.27 -2.42
CA GLU A 201 5.46 -30.49 -1.18
C GLU A 201 5.72 -28.99 -1.40
N PHE A 202 4.94 -28.14 -0.72
CA PHE A 202 4.85 -26.68 -0.96
C PHE A 202 6.20 -25.94 -0.94
N TYR A 203 7.18 -26.43 -0.18
CA TYR A 203 8.50 -25.80 0.00
C TYR A 203 9.64 -26.47 -0.77
N ASP A 204 9.37 -27.48 -1.62
CA ASP A 204 10.42 -28.12 -2.40
C ASP A 204 10.51 -27.50 -3.82
N PRO A 205 11.56 -26.70 -4.13
CA PRO A 205 11.75 -26.11 -5.45
C PRO A 205 11.94 -27.16 -6.56
N LYS A 206 12.23 -28.42 -6.22
CA LYS A 206 12.34 -29.53 -7.18
C LYS A 206 11.00 -30.00 -7.72
N THR A 207 9.89 -29.44 -7.23
CA THR A 207 8.53 -29.90 -7.55
C THR A 207 7.76 -28.93 -8.45
N ILE A 208 8.36 -27.79 -8.81
CA ILE A 208 7.72 -26.75 -9.63
C ILE A 208 8.08 -26.98 -11.10
N LEU A 209 7.11 -27.41 -11.89
CA LEU A 209 7.17 -27.47 -13.35
C LEU A 209 6.66 -26.16 -13.94
N CYS A 210 7.41 -25.64 -14.90
CA CYS A 210 7.12 -24.40 -15.59
C CYS A 210 6.95 -24.70 -17.08
N GLY A 211 5.91 -24.14 -17.71
CA GLY A 211 5.66 -24.31 -19.14
C GLY A 211 4.91 -23.12 -19.74
N VAL A 212 4.87 -23.06 -21.07
CA VAL A 212 4.06 -22.07 -21.79
C VAL A 212 2.58 -22.44 -21.67
N ALA A 213 1.72 -21.44 -21.52
CA ALA A 213 0.28 -21.61 -21.43
C ALA A 213 -0.35 -22.23 -22.70
#